data_AF-A0A374P421-F1
#
_entry.id   AF-A0A374P421-F1
#
_cell.length_a   1.000
_cell.length_b   1.000
_cell.length_c   1.000
_cell.angle_alpha   90.00
_cell.angle_beta   90.00
_cell.angle_gamma   90.00
#
_symmetry.space_group_name_H-M   'P 1'
#
loop_
_entity.id
_entity.type
_entity.pdbx_description
1 polymer ?
#
loop_
_entity_poly.entity_id
_entity_poly.type
_entity_poly.pdbx_seq_one_letter_code
_entity_poly.pdbx_strand_id
1 'polypeptide(L)'
;FSSLLLREGVTVKESRGRLSYLTPDRTKPITARKLGDDFDKAAVLALLTQNAHRAAEQTKAIPEYPAAVKKPLQGEKAAKTTPADNTLQRMVDREAKRAEGKGVGYDRWAAKHNLKQMAATVTAYQQYGFSSPEELDEACSAAYAAMQESLAWLKQVEKTLNGKKELQRQVLAYSKTRPVRDGLKQQKNAKAKAAYRQKHESDFIIADAAARYFRENGISKLPSYKSLQAEIESLIKEKNSGYNDYRAKREEYRRLQTVKGNIDQILRRSEPQRRKEQSHER
;
A
#
# COMPACT_ATOMS: atom_id res chain seq x y z
N PHE A 1 19.33 -10.92 6.67
CA PHE A 1 19.04 -10.47 5.28
C PHE A 1 19.21 -11.59 4.27
N SER A 2 20.22 -12.46 4.39
CA SER A 2 20.37 -13.66 3.54
C SER A 2 19.12 -14.54 3.54
N SER A 3 18.48 -14.73 4.69
CA SER A 3 17.20 -15.46 4.81
C SER A 3 16.03 -14.78 4.09
N LEU A 4 16.05 -13.46 3.91
CA LEU A 4 15.03 -12.73 3.15
C LEU A 4 15.29 -12.88 1.65
N LEU A 5 16.54 -12.75 1.22
CA LEU A 5 16.94 -12.99 -0.17
C LEU A 5 16.68 -14.43 -0.61
N LEU A 6 16.80 -15.40 0.31
CA LEU A 6 16.47 -16.79 0.04
C LEU A 6 14.97 -16.99 -0.29
N ARG A 7 14.07 -16.17 0.28
CA ARG A 7 12.63 -16.21 -0.07
C ARG A 7 12.38 -15.75 -1.51
N GLU A 8 13.24 -14.88 -2.01
CA GLU A 8 13.24 -14.41 -3.40
C GLU A 8 14.11 -15.31 -4.32
N GLY A 9 14.52 -16.48 -3.84
CA GLY A 9 15.33 -17.45 -4.59
C GLY A 9 16.82 -17.10 -4.73
N VAL A 10 17.31 -16.08 -4.03
CA VAL A 10 18.71 -15.65 -4.07
C VAL A 10 19.48 -16.21 -2.86
N THR A 11 20.46 -17.07 -3.12
CA THR A 11 21.33 -17.61 -2.06
C THR A 11 22.54 -16.72 -1.87
N VAL A 12 22.79 -16.28 -0.63
CA VAL A 12 23.97 -15.45 -0.29
C VAL A 12 24.97 -16.27 0.52
N LYS A 13 26.22 -16.32 0.05
CA LYS A 13 27.34 -16.97 0.74
C LYS A 13 28.40 -15.94 1.10
N GLU A 14 28.88 -15.99 2.34
CA GLU A 14 30.02 -15.19 2.78
C GLU A 14 31.29 -16.04 2.78
N SER A 15 32.38 -15.50 2.22
CA SER A 15 33.71 -16.09 2.30
C SER A 15 34.76 -15.01 2.44
N ARG A 16 35.66 -15.14 3.43
CA ARG A 16 36.75 -14.18 3.72
C ARG A 16 36.26 -12.71 3.77
N GLY A 17 35.10 -12.49 4.40
CA GLY A 17 34.50 -11.16 4.55
C GLY A 17 33.78 -10.60 3.30
N ARG A 18 33.69 -11.38 2.21
CA ARG A 18 33.07 -10.96 0.95
C ARG A 18 31.79 -11.72 0.67
N LEU A 19 30.79 -11.03 0.11
CA LEU A 19 29.52 -11.63 -0.28
C LEU A 19 29.57 -12.14 -1.72
N SER A 20 28.97 -13.30 -1.92
CA SER A 20 28.66 -13.88 -3.23
C SER A 20 27.18 -14.24 -3.29
N TYR A 21 26.57 -13.99 -4.44
CA TYR A 21 25.14 -14.12 -4.68
C TYR A 21 24.91 -15.18 -5.76
N LEU A 22 23.99 -16.10 -5.52
CA LEU A 22 23.52 -17.07 -6.50
C LEU A 22 22.06 -16.79 -6.77
N THR A 23 21.78 -16.29 -7.97
CA THR A 23 20.43 -16.01 -8.47
C THR A 23 19.86 -17.24 -9.20
N PRO A 24 18.52 -17.40 -9.29
CA PRO A 24 17.89 -18.59 -9.89
C PRO A 24 18.28 -18.86 -11.36
N ASP A 25 18.69 -17.83 -12.08
CA ASP A 25 19.09 -17.84 -13.48
C ASP A 25 20.55 -18.26 -13.71
N ARG A 26 21.32 -18.52 -12.65
CA ARG A 26 22.75 -18.83 -12.75
C ARG A 26 23.14 -20.10 -11.99
N THR A 27 24.05 -20.87 -12.56
CA THR A 27 24.61 -22.07 -11.93
C THR A 27 25.83 -21.81 -11.06
N LYS A 28 26.49 -20.64 -11.23
CA LYS A 28 27.66 -20.22 -10.46
C LYS A 28 27.40 -18.91 -9.72
N PRO A 29 27.87 -18.75 -8.47
CA PRO A 29 27.67 -17.51 -7.74
C PRO A 29 28.45 -16.35 -8.38
N ILE A 30 27.88 -15.15 -8.33
CA ILE A 30 28.55 -13.88 -8.69
C ILE A 30 29.05 -13.20 -7.43
N THR A 31 30.25 -12.63 -7.48
CA THR A 31 30.83 -11.91 -6.34
C THR A 31 30.33 -10.46 -6.31
N ALA A 32 30.22 -9.88 -5.11
CA ALA A 32 29.82 -8.48 -4.93
C ALA A 32 30.58 -7.49 -5.83
N ARG A 33 31.90 -7.69 -5.98
CA ARG A 33 32.78 -6.90 -6.87
C ARG A 33 32.31 -6.82 -8.33
N LYS A 34 31.62 -7.86 -8.83
CA LYS A 34 31.09 -7.90 -10.20
C LYS A 34 29.71 -7.26 -10.32
N LEU A 35 29.01 -7.10 -9.20
CA LEU A 35 27.68 -6.47 -9.13
C LEU A 35 27.76 -4.97 -8.83
N GLY A 36 28.89 -4.49 -8.28
CA GLY A 36 29.13 -3.10 -7.92
C GLY A 36 29.22 -2.89 -6.41
N ASP A 37 29.71 -1.72 -6.01
CA ASP A 37 30.05 -1.40 -4.61
C ASP A 37 28.83 -1.42 -3.68
N ASP A 38 27.62 -1.23 -4.23
CA ASP A 38 26.36 -1.30 -3.49
C ASP A 38 26.05 -2.72 -2.94
N PHE A 39 26.70 -3.74 -3.49
CA PHE A 39 26.52 -5.14 -3.11
C PHE A 39 27.64 -5.66 -2.19
N ASP A 40 28.58 -4.79 -1.80
CA ASP A 40 29.57 -5.14 -0.80
C ASP A 40 28.94 -5.25 0.59
N LYS A 41 29.56 -6.09 1.45
CA LYS A 41 29.03 -6.40 2.79
C LYS A 41 28.74 -5.14 3.61
N ALA A 42 29.64 -4.16 3.57
CA ALA A 42 29.51 -2.92 4.32
C ALA A 42 28.32 -2.08 3.84
N ALA A 43 28.16 -1.92 2.52
CA ALA A 43 27.06 -1.17 1.92
C ALA A 43 25.70 -1.82 2.23
N VAL A 44 25.60 -3.14 2.07
CA VAL A 44 24.37 -3.89 2.37
C VAL A 44 23.99 -3.78 3.85
N LEU A 45 24.96 -3.91 4.78
CA LEU A 45 24.68 -3.77 6.20
C LEU A 45 24.33 -2.34 6.59
N ALA A 46 24.99 -1.33 6.03
CA ALA A 46 24.66 0.08 6.28
C ALA A 46 23.22 0.41 5.85
N LEU A 47 22.81 -0.06 4.67
CA LEU A 47 21.45 0.14 4.17
C LEU A 47 20.40 -0.55 5.05
N LEU A 48 20.69 -1.77 5.52
CA LEU A 48 19.79 -2.50 6.42
C LEU A 48 19.65 -1.80 7.77
N THR A 49 20.74 -1.28 8.32
CA THR A 49 20.74 -0.48 9.54
C THR A 49 19.91 0.79 9.35
N GLN A 50 20.09 1.51 8.23
CA GLN A 50 19.29 2.69 7.91
C GLN A 50 17.79 2.36 7.77
N ASN A 51 17.45 1.24 7.14
CA ASN A 51 16.07 0.78 7.03
C ASN A 51 15.46 0.40 8.39
N ALA A 52 16.25 -0.19 9.29
CA ALA A 52 15.83 -0.48 10.65
C ALA A 52 15.59 0.81 11.45
N HIS A 53 16.44 1.84 11.29
CA HIS A 53 16.23 3.15 11.90
C HIS A 53 14.98 3.85 11.36
N ARG A 54 14.76 3.86 10.03
CA ARG A 54 13.53 4.40 9.43
C ARG A 54 12.28 3.67 9.91
N ALA A 55 12.33 2.34 10.04
CA ALA A 55 11.23 1.56 10.60
C ALA A 55 10.96 1.92 12.06
N ALA A 56 12.01 2.09 12.89
CA ALA A 56 11.87 2.49 14.28
C ALA A 56 11.35 3.93 14.46
N GLU A 57 11.72 4.85 13.58
CA GLU A 57 11.20 6.22 13.55
C GLU A 57 9.72 6.27 13.13
N GLN A 58 9.32 5.44 12.17
CA GLN A 58 7.91 5.30 11.78
C GLN A 58 7.04 4.74 12.92
N THR A 59 7.58 3.84 13.75
CA THR A 59 6.86 3.32 14.92
C THR A 59 6.79 4.33 16.08
N LYS A 60 7.77 5.23 16.22
CA LYS A 60 7.77 6.30 17.24
C LYS A 60 6.86 7.48 16.92
N ALA A 61 6.35 7.59 15.69
CA ALA A 61 5.51 8.72 15.24
C ALA A 61 4.02 8.57 15.57
N ILE A 62 3.63 7.57 16.38
CA ILE A 62 2.26 7.43 16.90
C ILE A 62 2.23 8.03 18.31
N PRO A 63 1.47 9.11 18.58
CA PRO A 63 1.34 9.65 19.93
C PRO A 63 0.64 8.63 20.83
N GLU A 64 1.39 8.15 21.81
CA GLU A 64 1.01 7.15 22.80
C GLU A 64 0.10 7.79 23.86
N TYR A 65 -1.16 7.33 23.97
CA TYR A 65 -2.04 7.63 25.11
C TYR A 65 -1.71 6.67 26.27
N PRO A 66 -1.69 7.12 27.54
CA PRO A 66 -1.15 6.33 28.63
C PRO A 66 -2.22 5.39 29.20
N ALA A 67 -2.00 4.08 29.07
CA ALA A 67 -2.69 3.08 29.89
C ALA A 67 -1.70 2.51 30.90
N ALA A 68 -2.03 2.71 32.17
CA ALA A 68 -1.23 2.36 33.34
C ALA A 68 -0.76 0.89 33.33
N VAL A 69 0.55 0.69 33.48
CA VAL A 69 1.14 -0.63 33.74
C VAL A 69 1.57 -0.71 35.20
N LYS A 70 0.82 -1.49 35.98
CA LYS A 70 1.30 -2.06 37.25
C LYS A 70 2.26 -3.21 36.93
N LYS A 71 3.45 -3.18 37.54
CA LYS A 71 4.37 -4.31 37.66
C LYS A 71 3.67 -5.46 38.42
N PRO A 72 4.03 -6.74 38.17
CA PRO A 72 4.89 -7.40 39.15
C PRO A 72 5.88 -8.46 38.57
N LEU A 73 6.56 -9.09 39.54
CA LEU A 73 7.79 -9.86 39.59
C LEU A 73 7.91 -11.14 38.75
N GLN A 74 9.17 -11.56 38.69
CA GLN A 74 9.76 -12.77 38.13
C GLN A 74 9.20 -14.08 38.69
N GLY A 75 9.19 -15.09 37.81
CA GLY A 75 9.70 -16.41 38.14
C GLY A 75 8.67 -17.51 38.36
N GLU A 76 8.20 -18.13 37.28
CA GLU A 76 8.03 -19.60 37.21
C GLU A 76 7.80 -20.04 35.76
N LYS A 77 8.36 -21.21 35.41
CA LYS A 77 8.46 -21.72 34.04
C LYS A 77 7.07 -22.07 33.48
N ALA A 78 6.55 -21.23 32.59
CA ALA A 78 5.39 -21.55 31.76
C ALA A 78 5.77 -21.51 30.28
N ALA A 79 5.33 -22.53 29.54
CA ALA A 79 5.49 -22.66 28.11
C ALA A 79 5.12 -21.36 27.38
N LYS A 80 5.93 -20.96 26.40
CA LYS A 80 5.70 -19.82 25.52
C LYS A 80 4.37 -19.98 24.77
N THR A 81 3.28 -19.53 25.35
CA THR A 81 2.10 -19.06 24.62
C THR A 81 2.07 -17.56 24.79
N THR A 82 2.85 -16.85 23.98
CA THR A 82 2.85 -15.39 23.94
C THR A 82 1.44 -14.91 23.55
N PRO A 83 0.74 -14.13 24.39
CA PRO A 83 -0.52 -13.49 24.04
C PRO A 83 -0.25 -12.01 23.71
N ALA A 84 -0.12 -11.68 22.42
CA ALA A 84 -0.01 -10.28 21.97
C ALA A 84 -0.33 -10.10 20.48
N ASP A 85 -1.25 -10.89 19.93
CA ASP A 85 -1.75 -10.67 18.57
C ASP A 85 -3.22 -11.08 18.49
N ASN A 86 -4.06 -10.33 19.22
CA ASN A 86 -5.52 -10.39 19.08
C ASN A 86 -5.94 -9.63 17.81
N THR A 87 -5.28 -9.89 16.68
CA THR A 87 -5.80 -9.48 15.38
C THR A 87 -7.06 -10.30 15.13
N LEU A 88 -8.21 -9.63 15.20
CA LEU A 88 -9.51 -10.23 14.88
C LEU A 88 -9.44 -10.82 13.47
N GLN A 89 -9.65 -12.12 13.34
CA GLN A 89 -9.60 -12.85 12.08
C GLN A 89 -10.93 -13.54 11.80
N ARG A 90 -11.16 -13.81 10.52
CA ARG A 90 -12.34 -14.53 10.07
C ARG A 90 -12.32 -15.98 10.57
N MET A 91 -13.47 -16.43 11.04
CA MET A 91 -13.71 -17.83 11.40
C MET A 91 -13.74 -18.73 10.16
N VAL A 92 -13.29 -19.97 10.33
CA VAL A 92 -13.24 -20.99 9.29
C VAL A 92 -14.58 -21.73 9.23
N ASP A 93 -15.13 -21.86 8.03
CA ASP A 93 -16.21 -22.81 7.76
C ASP A 93 -15.67 -24.24 7.75
N ARG A 94 -15.85 -24.93 8.88
CA ARG A 94 -15.36 -26.30 9.09
C ARG A 94 -16.05 -27.33 8.20
N GLU A 95 -17.32 -27.10 7.84
CA GLU A 95 -18.07 -28.04 7.02
C GLU A 95 -17.63 -27.96 5.57
N ALA A 96 -17.53 -26.73 5.04
CA ALA A 96 -16.97 -26.48 3.72
C ALA A 96 -15.53 -27.01 3.61
N LYS A 97 -14.68 -26.76 4.63
CA LYS A 97 -13.29 -27.27 4.61
C LYS A 97 -13.20 -28.79 4.68
N ARG A 98 -14.11 -29.47 5.36
CA ARG A 98 -14.21 -30.95 5.30
C ARG A 98 -14.62 -31.43 3.90
N ALA A 99 -15.59 -30.76 3.27
CA ALA A 99 -16.01 -31.07 1.91
C ALA A 99 -14.89 -30.84 0.86
N GLU A 100 -14.01 -29.87 1.08
CA GLU A 100 -12.79 -29.64 0.28
C GLU A 100 -11.69 -30.72 0.51
N GLY A 101 -11.93 -31.74 1.33
CA GLY A 101 -10.98 -32.82 1.61
C GLY A 101 -9.93 -32.49 2.66
N LYS A 102 -10.12 -31.43 3.47
CA LYS A 102 -9.21 -31.18 4.60
C LYS A 102 -9.36 -32.26 5.67
N GLY A 103 -8.23 -32.83 6.09
CA GLY A 103 -8.21 -33.92 7.07
C GLY A 103 -8.57 -33.50 8.51
N VAL A 104 -8.76 -34.51 9.37
CA VAL A 104 -9.19 -34.35 10.78
C VAL A 104 -8.26 -33.42 11.58
N GLY A 105 -6.97 -33.40 11.29
CA GLY A 105 -6.01 -32.49 11.94
C GLY A 105 -6.34 -31.01 11.69
N TYR A 106 -6.71 -30.67 10.45
CA TYR A 106 -7.11 -29.30 10.10
C TYR A 106 -8.44 -28.92 10.77
N ASP A 107 -9.39 -29.85 10.82
CA ASP A 107 -10.67 -29.61 11.48
C ASP A 107 -10.51 -29.33 12.99
N ARG A 108 -9.66 -30.10 13.69
CA ARG A 108 -9.32 -29.86 15.10
C ARG A 108 -8.65 -28.49 15.31
N TRP A 109 -7.73 -28.13 14.43
CA TRP A 109 -7.11 -26.80 14.44
C TRP A 109 -8.16 -25.69 14.22
N ALA A 110 -9.02 -25.83 13.21
CA ALA A 110 -10.06 -24.88 12.87
C ALA A 110 -11.08 -24.71 14.01
N ALA A 111 -11.39 -25.78 14.74
CA ALA A 111 -12.23 -25.71 15.94
C ALA A 111 -11.59 -24.82 17.02
N LYS A 112 -10.32 -25.04 17.34
CA LYS A 112 -9.58 -24.23 18.33
C LYS A 112 -9.41 -22.78 17.87
N HIS A 113 -9.12 -22.57 16.59
CA HIS A 113 -9.03 -21.24 15.97
C HIS A 113 -10.35 -20.49 16.07
N ASN A 114 -11.45 -21.13 15.66
CA ASN A 114 -12.78 -20.55 15.72
C ASN A 114 -13.18 -20.18 17.14
N LEU A 115 -12.92 -21.03 18.13
CA LEU A 115 -13.24 -20.72 19.53
C LEU A 115 -12.52 -19.44 20.00
N LYS A 116 -11.25 -19.27 19.63
CA LYS A 116 -10.50 -18.03 19.92
C LYS A 116 -11.09 -16.82 19.21
N GLN A 117 -11.43 -16.97 17.93
CA GLN A 117 -12.03 -15.86 17.15
C GLN A 117 -13.45 -15.53 17.62
N MET A 118 -14.23 -16.50 18.10
CA MET A 118 -15.53 -16.25 18.72
C MET A 118 -15.39 -15.38 19.96
N ALA A 119 -14.48 -15.75 20.87
CA ALA A 119 -14.21 -14.94 22.07
C ALA A 119 -13.75 -13.52 21.70
N ALA A 120 -12.79 -13.39 20.78
CA ALA A 120 -12.32 -12.09 20.30
C ALA A 120 -13.43 -11.26 19.62
N THR A 121 -14.33 -11.91 18.86
CA THR A 121 -15.46 -11.26 18.19
C THR A 121 -16.46 -10.72 19.20
N VAL A 122 -16.83 -11.50 20.21
CA VAL A 122 -17.76 -11.06 21.27
C VAL A 122 -17.17 -9.89 22.04
N THR A 123 -15.87 -9.93 22.38
CA THR A 123 -15.19 -8.79 23.02
C THR A 123 -15.20 -7.55 22.12
N ALA A 124 -14.89 -7.70 20.84
CA ALA A 124 -14.91 -6.57 19.90
C ALA A 124 -16.33 -5.98 19.76
N TYR A 125 -17.34 -6.84 19.60
CA TYR A 125 -18.74 -6.45 19.48
C TYR A 125 -19.21 -5.64 20.71
N GLN A 126 -18.85 -6.09 21.92
CA GLN A 126 -19.11 -5.36 23.17
C GLN A 126 -18.34 -4.03 23.25
N GLN A 127 -17.08 -3.99 22.81
CA GLN A 127 -16.27 -2.77 22.80
C GLN A 127 -16.83 -1.70 21.84
N TYR A 128 -17.40 -2.12 20.72
CA TYR A 128 -18.09 -1.22 19.79
C TYR A 128 -19.44 -0.73 20.35
N GLY A 129 -20.00 -1.40 21.36
CA GLY A 129 -21.25 -1.00 22.00
C GLY A 129 -22.50 -1.35 21.18
N PHE A 130 -22.40 -2.26 20.22
CA PHE A 130 -23.56 -2.68 19.42
C PHE A 130 -24.58 -3.41 20.29
N SER A 131 -25.83 -2.97 20.21
CA SER A 131 -26.96 -3.57 20.92
C SER A 131 -27.68 -4.61 20.07
N SER A 132 -27.54 -4.55 18.74
CA SER A 132 -28.12 -5.53 17.82
C SER A 132 -27.28 -5.76 16.54
N PRO A 133 -27.45 -6.91 15.85
CA PRO A 133 -26.80 -7.17 14.57
C PRO A 133 -27.11 -6.12 13.50
N GLU A 134 -28.29 -5.51 13.53
CA GLU A 134 -28.69 -4.46 12.60
C GLU A 134 -27.82 -3.20 12.78
N GLU A 135 -27.50 -2.80 14.01
CA GLU A 135 -26.58 -1.67 14.27
C GLU A 135 -25.16 -1.95 13.73
N LEU A 136 -24.71 -3.21 13.80
CA LEU A 136 -23.43 -3.61 13.19
C LEU A 136 -23.49 -3.53 11.65
N ASP A 137 -24.63 -3.82 11.03
CA ASP A 137 -24.83 -3.74 9.58
C ASP A 137 -24.87 -2.29 9.09
N GLU A 138 -25.53 -1.42 9.85
CA GLU A 138 -25.52 0.02 9.62
C GLU A 138 -24.09 0.57 9.75
N ALA A 139 -23.36 0.20 10.80
CA ALA A 139 -21.97 0.60 10.99
C ALA A 139 -21.05 0.10 9.86
N CYS A 140 -21.24 -1.15 9.39
CA CYS A 140 -20.52 -1.68 8.23
C CYS A 140 -20.80 -0.85 6.96
N SER A 141 -22.07 -0.50 6.73
CA SER A 141 -22.51 0.28 5.57
C SER A 141 -21.98 1.71 5.61
N ALA A 142 -22.00 2.35 6.78
CA ALA A 142 -21.42 3.67 7.01
C ALA A 142 -19.90 3.67 6.80
N ALA A 143 -19.18 2.68 7.35
CA ALA A 143 -17.74 2.54 7.15
C ALA A 143 -17.37 2.31 5.68
N TYR A 144 -18.19 1.53 4.95
CA TYR A 144 -18.01 1.35 3.51
C TYR A 144 -18.21 2.66 2.74
N ALA A 145 -19.27 3.42 3.03
CA ALA A 145 -19.53 4.71 2.40
C ALA A 145 -18.39 5.70 2.64
N ALA A 146 -17.94 5.84 3.90
CA ALA A 146 -16.82 6.71 4.27
C ALA A 146 -15.51 6.31 3.57
N MET A 147 -15.23 5.01 3.46
CA MET A 147 -14.09 4.50 2.70
C MET A 147 -14.19 4.87 1.21
N GLN A 148 -15.36 4.69 0.59
CA GLN A 148 -15.56 5.05 -0.82
C GLN A 148 -15.42 6.55 -1.08
N GLU A 149 -15.93 7.38 -0.17
CA GLU A 149 -15.77 8.84 -0.23
C GLU A 149 -14.28 9.24 -0.20
N SER A 150 -13.51 8.71 0.75
CA SER A 150 -12.06 8.97 0.82
C SER A 150 -11.31 8.51 -0.43
N LEU A 151 -11.72 7.38 -1.02
CA LEU A 151 -11.16 6.88 -2.27
C LEU A 151 -11.50 7.78 -3.46
N ALA A 152 -12.74 8.28 -3.53
CA ALA A 152 -13.18 9.20 -4.58
C ALA A 152 -12.41 10.53 -4.50
N TRP A 153 -12.26 11.07 -3.28
CA TRP A 153 -11.43 12.25 -3.05
C TRP A 153 -9.98 12.03 -3.47
N LEU A 154 -9.37 10.89 -3.10
CA LEU A 154 -8.00 10.54 -3.52
C LEU A 154 -7.84 10.50 -5.04
N LYS A 155 -8.78 9.87 -5.74
CA LYS A 155 -8.79 9.82 -7.22
C LYS A 155 -8.84 11.22 -7.81
N GLN A 156 -9.62 12.11 -7.22
CA GLN A 156 -9.71 13.50 -7.68
C GLN A 156 -8.39 14.26 -7.46
N VAL A 157 -7.75 14.11 -6.29
CA VAL A 157 -6.43 14.71 -6.00
C VAL A 157 -5.35 14.13 -6.93
N GLU A 158 -5.38 12.84 -7.23
CA GLU A 158 -4.43 12.23 -8.17
C GLU A 158 -4.64 12.73 -9.60
N LYS A 159 -5.89 12.90 -10.03
CA LYS A 159 -6.22 13.47 -11.33
C LYS A 159 -5.71 14.91 -11.46
N THR A 160 -5.94 15.75 -10.45
CA THR A 160 -5.44 17.15 -10.45
C THR A 160 -3.92 17.18 -10.42
N LEU A 161 -3.27 16.34 -9.60
CA LEU A 161 -1.82 16.21 -9.54
C LEU A 161 -1.21 15.84 -10.90
N ASN A 162 -1.79 14.85 -11.59
CA ASN A 162 -1.33 14.43 -12.91
C ASN A 162 -1.51 15.54 -13.95
N GLY A 163 -2.65 16.23 -13.93
CA GLY A 163 -2.88 17.39 -14.80
C GLY A 163 -1.87 18.53 -14.57
N LYS A 164 -1.52 18.83 -13.32
CA LYS A 164 -0.51 19.85 -13.01
C LYS A 164 0.90 19.43 -13.41
N LYS A 165 1.26 18.15 -13.23
CA LYS A 165 2.55 17.61 -13.69
C LYS A 165 2.68 17.68 -15.22
N GLU A 166 1.60 17.38 -15.94
CA GLU A 166 1.60 17.49 -17.39
C GLU A 166 1.71 18.95 -17.83
N LEU A 167 0.93 19.86 -17.22
CA LEU A 167 1.07 21.29 -17.45
C LEU A 167 2.50 21.79 -17.19
N GLN A 168 3.13 21.35 -16.10
CA GLN A 168 4.51 21.70 -15.78
C GLN A 168 5.49 21.23 -16.86
N ARG A 169 5.32 20.00 -17.38
CA ARG A 169 6.14 19.48 -18.49
C ARG A 169 5.97 20.33 -19.76
N GLN A 170 4.74 20.67 -20.13
CA GLN A 170 4.44 21.47 -21.32
C GLN A 170 4.99 22.90 -21.19
N VAL A 171 4.85 23.52 -20.01
CA VAL A 171 5.45 24.83 -19.71
C VAL A 171 6.97 24.77 -19.84
N LEU A 172 7.62 23.72 -19.31
CA LEU A 172 9.06 23.55 -19.41
C LEU A 172 9.51 23.32 -20.87
N ALA A 173 8.81 22.47 -21.61
CA ALA A 173 9.09 22.21 -23.02
C ALA A 173 8.98 23.48 -23.86
N TYR A 174 7.89 24.24 -23.69
CA TYR A 174 7.68 25.51 -24.37
C TYR A 174 8.74 26.56 -24.00
N SER A 175 9.11 26.64 -22.71
CA SER A 175 10.16 27.56 -22.23
C SER A 175 11.53 27.23 -22.84
N LYS A 176 11.90 25.94 -22.93
CA LYS A 176 13.17 25.50 -23.53
C LYS A 176 13.31 25.87 -25.01
N THR A 177 12.20 25.92 -25.75
CA THR A 177 12.19 26.30 -27.19
C THR A 177 12.25 27.83 -27.40
N ARG A 178 12.17 28.64 -26.34
CA ARG A 178 12.15 30.10 -26.44
C ARG A 178 13.38 30.68 -27.17
N PRO A 179 14.64 30.27 -26.89
CA PRO A 179 15.81 30.82 -27.58
C PRO A 179 15.79 30.59 -29.09
N VAL A 180 15.33 29.41 -29.52
CA VAL A 180 15.21 29.05 -30.94
C VAL A 180 14.14 29.89 -31.63
N ARG A 181 13.00 30.08 -30.97
CA ARG A 181 11.91 30.90 -31.51
C ARG A 181 12.29 32.38 -31.60
N ASP A 182 13.03 32.88 -30.63
CA ASP A 182 13.55 34.25 -30.67
C ASP A 182 14.67 34.38 -31.73
N GLY A 183 15.52 33.37 -31.90
CA GLY A 183 16.52 33.31 -32.97
C GLY A 183 15.94 33.32 -34.39
N LEU A 184 14.76 32.72 -34.60
CA LEU A 184 14.03 32.82 -35.86
C LEU A 184 13.54 34.25 -36.15
N LYS A 185 13.16 35.02 -35.13
CA LYS A 185 12.74 36.42 -35.29
C LYS A 185 13.90 37.33 -35.69
N GLN A 186 15.11 36.99 -35.29
CA GLN A 186 16.33 37.73 -35.62
C GLN A 186 16.76 37.55 -37.09
N GLN A 187 16.29 36.49 -37.77
CA GLN A 187 16.56 36.28 -39.19
C GLN A 187 15.80 37.30 -40.04
N LYS A 188 16.52 38.09 -40.86
CA LYS A 188 15.92 39.14 -41.69
C LYS A 188 15.43 38.62 -43.05
N ASN A 189 16.12 37.64 -43.63
CA ASN A 189 15.84 37.16 -44.99
C ASN A 189 14.93 35.91 -44.98
N ALA A 190 14.01 35.80 -45.95
CA ALA A 190 13.09 34.67 -46.06
C ALA A 190 13.82 33.31 -46.23
N LYS A 191 14.87 33.28 -47.05
CA LYS A 191 15.74 32.09 -47.23
C LYS A 191 16.44 31.69 -45.92
N ALA A 192 16.90 32.67 -45.14
CA ALA A 192 17.53 32.42 -43.85
C ALA A 192 16.53 31.90 -42.81
N LYS A 193 15.28 32.43 -42.79
CA LYS A 193 14.20 31.92 -41.95
C LYS A 193 13.85 30.47 -42.28
N ALA A 194 13.76 30.11 -43.56
CA ALA A 194 13.46 28.75 -44.00
C ALA A 194 14.56 27.76 -43.58
N ALA A 195 15.82 28.09 -43.86
CA ALA A 195 16.97 27.27 -43.45
C ALA A 195 17.05 27.12 -41.92
N TYR A 196 16.75 28.19 -41.17
CA TYR A 196 16.72 28.15 -39.71
C TYR A 196 15.61 27.24 -39.16
N ARG A 197 14.40 27.31 -39.75
CA ARG A 197 13.30 26.40 -39.37
C ARG A 197 13.65 24.94 -39.65
N GLN A 198 14.27 24.65 -40.79
CA GLN A 198 14.70 23.29 -41.14
C GLN A 198 15.76 22.78 -40.16
N LYS A 199 16.72 23.63 -39.75
CA LYS A 199 17.75 23.26 -38.77
C LYS A 199 17.20 23.00 -37.36
N HIS A 200 16.13 23.68 -36.98
CA HIS A 200 15.52 23.61 -35.65
C HIS A 200 14.11 23.02 -35.65
N GLU A 201 13.81 22.17 -36.64
CA GLU A 201 12.46 21.64 -36.88
C GLU A 201 11.87 20.97 -35.64
N SER A 202 12.67 20.15 -34.94
CA SER A 202 12.27 19.47 -33.71
C SER A 202 11.79 20.43 -32.62
N ASP A 203 12.49 21.55 -32.42
CA ASP A 203 12.15 22.54 -31.40
C ASP A 203 10.85 23.27 -31.76
N PHE A 204 10.61 23.52 -33.04
CA PHE A 204 9.34 24.10 -33.49
C PHE A 204 8.17 23.14 -33.35
N ILE A 205 8.37 21.84 -33.59
CA ILE A 205 7.35 20.81 -33.35
C ILE A 205 7.00 20.74 -31.86
N ILE A 206 8.00 20.72 -30.97
CA ILE A 206 7.79 20.73 -29.52
C ILE A 206 7.02 21.98 -29.07
N ALA A 207 7.43 23.16 -29.59
CA ALA A 207 6.76 24.41 -29.26
C ALA A 207 5.30 24.45 -29.73
N ASP A 208 5.02 23.96 -30.94
CA ASP A 208 3.67 23.90 -31.48
C ASP A 208 2.79 22.92 -30.71
N ALA A 209 3.32 21.73 -30.37
CA ALA A 209 2.63 20.75 -29.55
C ALA A 209 2.24 21.31 -28.18
N ALA A 210 3.17 21.97 -27.48
CA ALA A 210 2.87 22.61 -26.20
C ALA A 210 1.85 23.76 -26.35
N ALA A 211 1.94 24.56 -27.43
CA ALA A 211 0.98 25.63 -27.69
C ALA A 211 -0.43 25.10 -28.03
N ARG A 212 -0.55 23.95 -28.70
CA ARG A 212 -1.82 23.25 -28.91
C ARG A 212 -2.39 22.79 -27.57
N TYR A 213 -1.58 22.14 -26.74
CA TYR A 213 -1.99 21.72 -25.40
C TYR A 213 -2.56 22.88 -24.57
N PHE A 214 -1.90 24.05 -24.56
CA PHE A 214 -2.41 25.22 -23.83
C PHE A 214 -3.75 25.70 -24.37
N ARG A 215 -3.94 25.72 -25.69
CA ARG A 215 -5.22 26.11 -26.31
C ARG A 215 -6.35 25.14 -25.96
N GLU A 216 -6.10 23.83 -26.09
CA GLU A 216 -7.08 22.78 -25.77
C GLU A 216 -7.49 22.78 -24.30
N ASN A 217 -6.58 23.16 -23.41
CA ASN A 217 -6.84 23.27 -21.97
C ASN A 217 -7.31 24.68 -21.54
N GLY A 218 -7.59 25.60 -22.47
CA GLY A 218 -8.07 26.94 -22.17
C GLY A 218 -7.08 27.84 -21.41
N ILE A 219 -5.78 27.51 -21.48
CA ILE A 219 -4.72 28.19 -20.74
C ILE A 219 -4.27 29.42 -21.54
N SER A 220 -4.81 30.59 -21.16
CA SER A 220 -4.46 31.87 -21.78
C SER A 220 -3.22 32.52 -21.14
N LYS A 221 -3.01 32.31 -19.83
CA LYS A 221 -1.86 32.82 -19.08
C LYS A 221 -1.07 31.65 -18.51
N LEU A 222 0.20 31.54 -18.92
CA LEU A 222 1.08 30.48 -18.46
C LEU A 222 1.53 30.75 -17.01
N PRO A 223 1.24 29.84 -16.07
CA PRO A 223 1.78 29.94 -14.72
C PRO A 223 3.31 29.79 -14.73
N SER A 224 3.94 30.32 -13.69
CA SER A 224 5.38 30.15 -13.50
C SER A 224 5.69 28.69 -13.15
N TYR A 225 6.82 28.18 -13.63
CA TYR A 225 7.28 26.84 -13.26
C TYR A 225 7.39 26.68 -11.73
N LYS A 226 7.84 27.72 -11.03
CA LYS A 226 7.96 27.70 -9.56
C LYS A 226 6.61 27.61 -8.86
N SER A 227 5.57 28.28 -9.37
CA SER A 227 4.23 28.19 -8.77
C SER A 227 3.62 26.80 -8.98
N LEU A 228 3.77 26.24 -10.19
CA LEU A 228 3.34 24.87 -10.47
C LEU A 228 4.07 23.85 -9.58
N GLN A 229 5.37 24.01 -9.38
CA GLN A 229 6.16 23.15 -8.51
C GLN A 229 5.63 23.18 -7.06
N ALA A 230 5.40 24.37 -6.51
CA ALA A 230 4.88 24.53 -5.15
C ALA A 230 3.48 23.90 -5.00
N GLU A 231 2.61 24.10 -6.00
CA GLU A 231 1.27 23.49 -6.00
C GLU A 231 1.32 21.97 -6.09
N ILE A 232 2.22 21.41 -6.92
CA ILE A 232 2.44 19.96 -7.04
C ILE A 232 2.92 19.39 -5.69
N GLU A 233 3.86 20.06 -5.03
CA GLU A 233 4.37 19.64 -3.71
C GLU A 233 3.27 19.68 -2.64
N SER A 234 2.44 20.72 -2.65
CA SER A 234 1.26 20.82 -1.77
C SER A 234 0.29 19.66 -2.01
N LEU A 235 -0.06 19.38 -3.26
CA LEU A 235 -0.95 18.27 -3.63
C LEU A 235 -0.36 16.90 -3.27
N ILE A 236 0.97 16.73 -3.34
CA ILE A 236 1.62 15.48 -2.91
C ILE A 236 1.46 15.29 -1.40
N LYS A 237 1.63 16.34 -0.59
CA LYS A 237 1.43 16.29 0.86
C LYS A 237 -0.01 15.96 1.20
N GLU A 238 -0.96 16.63 0.55
CA GLU A 238 -2.39 16.41 0.70
C GLU A 238 -2.77 14.97 0.32
N LYS A 239 -2.28 14.46 -0.82
CA LYS A 239 -2.49 13.07 -1.25
C LYS A 239 -1.95 12.06 -0.23
N ASN A 240 -0.74 12.28 0.28
CA ASN A 240 -0.13 11.39 1.26
C ASN A 240 -0.93 11.36 2.57
N SER A 241 -1.41 12.52 3.02
CA SER A 241 -2.29 12.62 4.19
C SER A 241 -3.61 11.87 3.97
N GLY A 242 -4.30 12.12 2.86
CA GLY A 242 -5.56 11.43 2.57
C GLY A 242 -5.40 9.94 2.30
N TYR A 243 -4.23 9.47 1.89
CA TYR A 243 -3.97 8.03 1.76
C TYR A 243 -3.96 7.35 3.14
N ASN A 244 -3.46 8.02 4.18
CA ASN A 244 -3.51 7.50 5.54
C ASN A 244 -4.95 7.42 6.06
N ASP A 245 -5.79 8.43 5.78
CA ASP A 245 -7.21 8.43 6.11
C ASP A 245 -7.97 7.28 5.42
N TYR A 246 -7.79 7.12 4.10
CA TYR A 246 -8.36 6.00 3.35
C TYR A 246 -7.90 4.64 3.90
N ARG A 247 -6.62 4.51 4.25
CA ARG A 247 -6.07 3.27 4.84
C ARG A 247 -6.74 2.97 6.17
N ALA A 248 -6.90 3.96 7.05
CA ALA A 248 -7.59 3.79 8.33
C ALA A 248 -9.05 3.36 8.12
N LYS A 249 -9.80 4.07 7.27
CA LYS A 249 -11.20 3.74 6.95
C LYS A 249 -11.36 2.35 6.34
N ARG A 250 -10.43 1.93 5.47
CA ARG A 250 -10.41 0.58 4.90
C ARG A 250 -10.14 -0.50 5.94
N GLU A 251 -9.23 -0.26 6.86
CA GLU A 251 -8.97 -1.22 7.96
C GLU A 251 -10.18 -1.31 8.90
N GLU A 252 -10.85 -0.19 9.21
CA GLU A 252 -12.05 -0.19 10.02
C GLU A 252 -13.20 -0.95 9.34
N TYR A 253 -13.46 -0.66 8.06
CA TYR A 253 -14.44 -1.42 7.27
C TYR A 253 -14.13 -2.92 7.26
N ARG A 254 -12.86 -3.32 7.06
CA ARG A 254 -12.45 -4.74 7.11
C ARG A 254 -12.71 -5.35 8.49
N ARG A 255 -12.41 -4.62 9.56
CA ARG A 255 -12.60 -5.09 10.94
C ARG A 255 -14.07 -5.32 11.23
N LEU A 256 -14.94 -4.34 10.94
CA LEU A 256 -16.39 -4.46 11.11
C LEU A 256 -16.96 -5.60 10.25
N GLN A 257 -16.54 -5.75 9.00
CA GLN A 257 -16.94 -6.86 8.14
C GLN A 257 -16.53 -8.23 8.72
N THR A 258 -15.36 -8.29 9.38
CA THR A 258 -14.90 -9.51 10.06
C THR A 258 -15.74 -9.82 11.30
N VAL A 259 -16.07 -8.80 12.10
CA VAL A 259 -17.00 -8.95 13.24
C VAL A 259 -18.34 -9.47 12.73
N LYS A 260 -18.92 -8.83 11.71
CA LYS A 260 -20.20 -9.23 11.11
C LYS A 260 -20.18 -10.68 10.66
N GLY A 261 -19.20 -11.07 9.84
CA GLY A 261 -19.12 -12.43 9.33
C GLY A 261 -18.94 -13.48 10.42
N ASN A 262 -18.24 -13.15 11.51
CA ASN A 262 -18.08 -14.04 12.65
C ASN A 262 -19.37 -14.14 13.47
N ILE A 263 -20.05 -13.01 13.75
CA ILE A 263 -21.35 -13.00 14.45
C ILE A 263 -22.39 -13.81 13.67
N ASP A 264 -22.50 -13.60 12.35
CA ASP A 264 -23.39 -14.38 11.47
C ASP A 264 -23.12 -15.89 11.61
N GLN A 265 -21.85 -16.30 11.67
CA GLN A 265 -21.48 -17.72 11.83
C GLN A 265 -21.77 -18.25 13.24
N ILE A 266 -21.63 -17.42 14.28
CA ILE A 266 -21.96 -17.78 15.66
C ILE A 266 -23.48 -18.00 15.79
N LEU A 267 -24.28 -17.05 15.28
CA LEU A 267 -25.73 -17.09 15.35
C LEU A 267 -26.32 -18.27 14.54
N ARG A 268 -25.77 -18.56 13.35
CA ARG A 268 -26.16 -19.74 12.55
C ARG A 268 -25.90 -21.07 13.24
N ARG A 269 -24.89 -21.16 14.12
CA ARG A 269 -24.61 -22.38 14.90
C ARG A 269 -25.53 -22.55 16.10
N SER A 270 -26.10 -21.46 16.62
CA SER A 270 -27.06 -21.49 17.72
C SER A 270 -28.49 -21.79 17.28
N GLU A 271 -28.81 -21.67 16.00
CA GLU A 271 -30.09 -22.19 15.51
C GLU A 271 -30.12 -23.72 15.63
N PRO A 272 -31.12 -24.32 16.29
CA PRO A 272 -31.24 -25.76 16.36
C PRO A 272 -31.41 -26.29 14.94
N GLN A 273 -30.36 -26.91 14.40
CA GLN A 273 -30.46 -27.76 13.22
C GLN A 273 -31.57 -28.76 13.50
N ARG A 274 -32.77 -28.54 12.94
CA ARG A 274 -33.82 -29.54 12.87
C ARG A 274 -33.15 -30.77 12.26
N ARG A 275 -32.87 -31.76 13.09
CA ARG A 275 -32.36 -33.06 12.67
C ARG A 275 -33.32 -33.52 11.59
N LYS A 276 -32.86 -33.52 10.33
CA LYS A 276 -33.52 -34.32 9.30
C LYS A 276 -33.36 -35.75 9.76
N GLU A 277 -34.35 -36.24 10.48
CA GLU A 277 -34.56 -37.66 10.71
C GLU A 277 -34.54 -38.32 9.33
N GLN A 278 -33.44 -38.99 9.01
CA GLN A 278 -33.45 -39.99 7.97
C GLN A 278 -34.22 -41.19 8.54
N SER A 279 -35.52 -41.21 8.30
CA SER A 279 -36.30 -42.44 8.34
C SER A 279 -35.71 -43.39 7.30
N HIS A 280 -34.86 -44.31 7.76
CA HIS A 280 -34.67 -45.57 7.05
C HIS A 280 -35.91 -46.42 7.34
N GLU A 281 -36.92 -46.31 6.48
CA GLU A 281 -37.87 -47.41 6.30
C GLU A 281 -37.11 -48.56 5.62
N ARG A 282 -37.19 -49.71 6.29
CA ARG A 282 -36.80 -51.02 5.78
C ARG A 282 -37.88 -51.59 4.90
#